data_AF-A0AAE4JXM6-F1
#
_entry.id   AF-A0AAE4JXM6-F1
#
_cell.length_a   1.000
_cell.length_b   1.000
_cell.length_c   1.000
_cell.angle_alpha   90.00
_cell.angle_beta   90.00
_cell.angle_gamma   90.00
#
_symmetry.space_group_name_H-M   'P 1'
#
loop_
_entity.id
_entity.type
_entity.pdbx_description
1 polymer ?
#
loop_
_entity_poly.entity_id
_entity_poly.type
_entity_poly.pdbx_seq_one_letter_code
_entity_poly.pdbx_strand_id
1 'polypeptide(L)'
;MSNAAITAALRAMGIDGSEQTAHGFRATARTLLDEVLGIRPDYIEHQLGHTVKDPLGRAYNRTTHLKERREMMQVWADYLDTLKEQV
;
A
#
# COMPACT_ATOMS: atom_id res chain seq x y z
N MET A 1 -6.64 13.18 -5.02
CA MET A 1 -7.80 13.37 -4.11
C MET A 1 -7.32 14.10 -2.86
N SER A 2 -8.14 14.93 -2.22
CA SER A 2 -7.75 15.63 -0.99
C SER A 2 -7.91 14.73 0.24
N ASN A 3 -7.14 15.00 1.29
CA ASN A 3 -7.29 14.30 2.57
C ASN A 3 -8.73 14.42 3.12
N ALA A 4 -9.35 15.60 2.96
CA ALA A 4 -10.73 15.83 3.39
C ALA A 4 -11.74 14.92 2.66
N ALA A 5 -11.57 14.70 1.36
CA ALA A 5 -12.44 13.81 0.59
C ALA A 5 -12.34 12.36 1.07
N ILE A 6 -11.12 11.87 1.33
CA ILE A 6 -10.91 10.50 1.82
C ILE A 6 -11.47 10.35 3.24
N THR A 7 -11.22 11.31 4.13
CA THR A 7 -11.78 11.29 5.49
C THR A 7 -13.30 11.29 5.48
N ALA A 8 -13.94 12.09 4.61
CA ALA A 8 -15.39 12.09 4.47
C ALA A 8 -15.93 10.73 4.00
N ALA A 9 -15.26 10.08 3.03
CA ALA A 9 -15.63 8.75 2.56
C ALA A 9 -15.50 7.68 3.65
N LEU A 10 -14.40 7.68 4.42
CA LEU A 10 -14.21 6.75 5.54
C LEU A 10 -15.32 6.92 6.60
N ARG A 11 -15.63 8.16 6.98
CA ARG A 11 -16.73 8.45 7.92
C ARG A 11 -18.09 8.00 7.39
N ALA A 12 -18.35 8.15 6.09
CA ALA A 12 -19.59 7.68 5.48
C ALA A 12 -19.73 6.14 5.52
N MET A 13 -18.62 5.41 5.57
CA MET A 13 -18.59 3.96 5.79
C MET A 13 -18.67 3.55 7.27
N GLY A 14 -18.84 4.52 8.18
CA GLY A 14 -18.90 4.27 9.62
C GLY A 14 -17.54 4.18 10.31
N ILE A 15 -16.44 4.42 9.59
CA ILE A 15 -15.08 4.34 10.12
C ILE A 15 -14.68 5.72 10.62
N ASP A 16 -14.63 5.89 11.94
CA ASP A 16 -14.20 7.14 12.54
C ASP A 16 -12.66 7.25 12.64
N GLY A 17 -12.16 8.45 12.93
CA GLY A 17 -10.71 8.71 12.96
C GLY A 17 -9.97 8.13 14.17
N SER A 18 -10.70 7.65 15.19
CA SER A 18 -10.14 6.92 16.33
C SER A 18 -10.01 5.42 16.04
N GLU A 19 -10.88 4.89 15.17
CA GLU A 19 -10.78 3.52 14.66
C GLU A 19 -9.70 3.40 13.58
N GLN A 20 -9.78 4.21 12.52
CA GLN A 20 -8.82 4.14 11.42
C GLN A 20 -8.74 5.43 10.59
N THR A 21 -7.58 5.65 9.97
CA THR A 21 -7.36 6.79 9.06
C THR A 21 -6.82 6.32 7.71
N ALA A 22 -6.88 7.19 6.70
CA ALA A 22 -6.27 6.92 5.39
C ALA A 22 -4.76 6.61 5.51
N HIS A 23 -4.06 7.30 6.42
CA HIS A 23 -2.64 7.03 6.67
C HIS A 23 -2.43 5.70 7.38
N GLY A 24 -3.29 5.36 8.33
CA GLY A 24 -3.21 4.07 9.01
C GLY A 24 -3.50 2.89 8.08
N PHE A 25 -4.49 2.98 7.18
CA PHE A 25 -4.70 1.98 6.13
C PHE A 25 -3.46 1.78 5.25
N ARG A 26 -2.77 2.88 4.91
CA ARG A 26 -1.53 2.81 4.12
C ARG A 26 -0.40 2.12 4.89
N ALA A 27 -0.26 2.39 6.19
CA ALA A 27 0.71 1.72 7.05
C ALA A 27 0.39 0.22 7.17
N THR A 28 -0.88 -0.13 7.41
CA THR A 28 -1.35 -1.52 7.45
C THR A 28 -1.05 -2.25 6.14
N ALA A 29 -1.36 -1.66 4.99
CA ALA A 29 -1.05 -2.25 3.68
C ALA A 29 0.46 -2.49 3.51
N ARG A 30 1.31 -1.52 3.90
CA ARG A 30 2.78 -1.67 3.84
C ARG A 30 3.25 -2.86 4.65
N THR A 31 2.76 -3.01 5.88
CA THR A 31 3.14 -4.11 6.77
C THR A 31 2.66 -5.46 6.25
N LEU A 32 1.40 -5.57 5.83
CA LEU A 32 0.86 -6.85 5.33
C LEU A 32 1.52 -7.30 4.01
N LEU A 33 1.79 -6.37 3.10
CA LEU A 33 2.50 -6.69 1.86
C LEU A 33 3.90 -7.24 2.13
N ASP A 34 4.60 -6.73 3.15
CA ASP A 34 5.95 -7.20 3.53
C ASP A 34 5.86 -8.51 4.32
N GLU A 35 5.21 -8.49 5.49
CA GLU A 35 5.30 -9.58 6.47
C GLU A 35 4.41 -10.79 6.15
N VAL A 36 3.24 -10.56 5.53
CA VAL A 36 2.27 -11.64 5.26
C VAL A 36 2.41 -12.16 3.83
N LEU A 37 2.55 -11.25 2.86
CA LEU A 37 2.62 -11.60 1.45
C LEU A 37 4.05 -11.75 0.93
N GLY A 38 5.06 -11.42 1.74
CA GLY A 38 6.47 -11.61 1.40
C GLY A 38 6.94 -10.79 0.20
N ILE A 39 6.29 -9.66 -0.09
CA ILE A 39 6.62 -8.84 -1.24
C ILE A 39 7.88 -8.03 -0.96
N ARG A 40 8.76 -7.96 -1.97
CA ARG A 40 10.01 -7.20 -1.90
C ARG A 40 9.74 -5.73 -1.47
N PRO A 41 10.37 -5.23 -0.39
CA PRO A 41 10.03 -3.92 0.17
C PRO A 41 10.13 -2.76 -0.81
N ASP A 42 11.11 -2.77 -1.72
CA ASP A 42 11.27 -1.73 -2.73
C ASP A 42 10.07 -1.61 -3.69
N TYR A 43 9.41 -2.72 -4.07
CA TYR A 43 8.18 -2.67 -4.85
C TYR A 43 7.06 -1.96 -4.09
N ILE A 44 6.96 -2.24 -2.79
CA ILE A 44 5.99 -1.61 -1.89
C ILE A 44 6.30 -0.11 -1.78
N GLU A 45 7.55 0.26 -1.50
CA GLU A 45 7.97 1.66 -1.39
C GLU A 45 7.73 2.44 -2.70
N HIS A 46 8.02 1.84 -3.87
CA HIS A 46 7.70 2.43 -5.17
C HIS A 46 6.19 2.60 -5.39
N GLN A 47 5.37 1.65 -4.94
CA GLN A 47 3.90 1.74 -5.04
C GLN A 47 3.32 2.80 -4.11
N LEU A 48 3.92 2.95 -2.93
CA LEU A 48 3.60 4.01 -2.01
C LEU A 48 4.07 5.38 -2.56
N GLY A 49 4.96 5.43 -3.53
CA GLY A 49 5.52 6.68 -4.06
C GLY A 49 6.56 7.28 -3.12
N HIS A 50 7.11 6.45 -2.22
CA HIS A 50 8.26 6.83 -1.42
C HIS A 50 9.53 6.82 -2.28
N THR A 51 10.54 7.58 -1.85
CA THR A 51 11.86 7.50 -2.46
C THR A 51 12.58 6.29 -1.90
N VAL A 52 12.85 5.30 -2.75
CA VAL A 52 13.66 4.13 -2.38
C VAL A 52 15.11 4.58 -2.16
N LYS A 53 15.67 4.25 -1.00
CA LYS A 53 17.06 4.56 -0.68
C LYS A 53 17.98 3.67 -1.50
N ASP A 54 18.89 4.29 -2.24
CA ASP A 54 19.95 3.60 -2.98
C ASP A 54 21.32 4.07 -2.47
N PRO A 55 22.24 3.17 -2.09
CA PRO A 55 23.59 3.53 -1.65
C PRO A 55 24.40 4.34 -2.66
N LEU A 56 24.14 4.18 -3.97
CA LEU A 56 24.75 4.92 -5.07
C LEU A 56 23.89 6.11 -5.53
N GLY A 57 22.78 6.37 -4.85
CA GLY A 57 21.82 7.43 -5.15
C GLY A 57 20.98 7.17 -6.41
N ARG A 58 20.06 8.11 -6.70
CA ARG A 58 19.15 8.03 -7.87
C ARG A 58 19.85 8.10 -9.23
N ALA A 59 21.15 8.40 -9.27
CA ALA A 59 21.89 8.51 -10.53
C ALA A 59 21.91 7.18 -11.29
N TYR A 60 21.99 6.07 -10.55
CA TYR A 60 22.13 4.72 -11.11
C TYR A 60 20.85 3.88 -11.00
N ASN A 61 19.99 4.20 -10.02
CA ASN A 61 18.73 3.49 -9.83
C ASN A 61 17.56 4.25 -10.46
N ARG A 62 17.20 3.82 -11.67
CA ARG A 62 16.05 4.29 -12.44
C ARG A 62 14.95 3.23 -12.52
N THR A 63 14.99 2.22 -11.67
CA THR A 63 13.98 1.17 -11.73
C THR A 63 12.63 1.71 -11.30
N THR A 64 11.58 1.23 -11.95
CA THR A 64 10.19 1.59 -11.65
C THR A 64 9.35 0.37 -11.27
N HIS A 65 9.85 -0.83 -11.59
CA HIS A 65 9.27 -2.13 -11.27
C HIS A 65 7.79 -2.24 -11.64
N LEU A 66 7.37 -1.62 -12.75
CA LEU A 66 5.94 -1.52 -13.09
C LEU A 66 5.27 -2.87 -13.33
N LYS A 67 6.00 -3.84 -13.89
CA LYS A 67 5.46 -5.19 -14.11
C LYS A 67 5.23 -5.88 -12.77
N GLU A 68 6.23 -5.89 -11.91
CA GLU A 68 6.21 -6.55 -10.60
C GLU A 68 5.23 -5.86 -9.65
N ARG A 69 5.10 -4.53 -9.72
CA ARG A 69 4.08 -3.77 -8.98
C ARG A 69 2.67 -4.11 -9.42
N ARG A 70 2.44 -4.39 -10.70
CA ARG A 70 1.14 -4.85 -11.18
C ARG A 70 0.82 -6.23 -10.60
N GLU A 71 1.77 -7.15 -10.65
CA GLU A 71 1.64 -8.50 -10.07
C GLU A 71 1.38 -8.42 -8.55
N MET A 72 2.14 -7.59 -7.83
CA MET A 72 1.92 -7.32 -6.40
C MET A 72 0.51 -6.80 -6.12
N MET A 73 0.00 -5.85 -6.92
CA MET A 73 -1.34 -5.31 -6.70
C MET A 73 -2.45 -6.34 -6.99
N GLN A 74 -2.19 -7.33 -7.86
CA GLN A 74 -3.11 -8.45 -8.04
C GLN A 74 -3.11 -9.37 -6.81
N VAL A 75 -1.92 -9.75 -6.32
CA VAL A 75 -1.79 -10.56 -5.09
C VAL A 75 -2.45 -9.87 -3.90
N TRP A 76 -2.31 -8.55 -3.80
CA TRP A 76 -3.00 -7.75 -2.78
C TRP A 76 -4.52 -7.83 -2.89
N ALA A 77 -5.07 -7.72 -4.10
CA ALA A 77 -6.51 -7.83 -4.32
C ALA A 77 -7.01 -9.22 -3.95
N ASP A 78 -6.34 -10.28 -4.40
CA ASP A 78 -6.71 -11.67 -4.12
C ASP A 78 -6.69 -11.96 -2.60
N TYR A 79 -5.72 -11.38 -1.87
CA TYR A 79 -5.65 -11.47 -0.40
C TYR A 79 -6.85 -10.79 0.28
N LEU A 80 -7.23 -9.59 -0.17
CA LEU A 80 -8.40 -8.88 0.37
C LEU A 80 -9.70 -9.63 0.10
N ASP A 81 -9.85 -10.23 -1.08
CA ASP A 81 -11.01 -11.05 -1.42
C ASP A 81 -11.07 -12.29 -0.53
N THR A 82 -9.94 -12.95 -0.29
CA THR A 82 -9.86 -14.08 0.65
C THR A 82 -10.28 -13.69 2.07
N LEU A 83 -9.85 -12.53 2.58
CA LEU A 83 -10.28 -12.04 3.90
C LEU A 83 -11.78 -11.75 3.95
N LYS A 84 -12.34 -11.21 2.87
CA LYS A 84 -13.76 -10.90 2.78
C LYS A 84 -14.62 -12.17 2.79
N GLU A 85 -14.16 -13.25 2.18
CA GLU A 85 -14.87 -14.54 2.18
C GLU A 85 -14.82 -15.28 3.53
N GLN A 86 -13.91 -14.88 4.44
CA GLN A 86 -13.78 -15.46 5.79
C GLN A 86 -14.76 -14.86 6.82
N VAL A 87 -15.53 -13.84 6.44
CA VAL A 87 -16.48 -13.11 7.30
C VAL A 87 -17.90 -13.42 6.85
#